data_AF-A0A2K2U4P7-F1
#
_entry.id   AF-A0A2K2U4P7-F1
#
_cell.length_a   1.000
_cell.length_b   1.000
_cell.length_c   1.000
_cell.angle_alpha   90.00
_cell.angle_beta   90.00
_cell.angle_gamma   90.00
#
_symmetry.space_group_name_H-M   'P 1'
#
loop_
_entity.id
_entity.type
_entity.pdbx_description
1 polymer ?
#
loop_
_entity_poly.entity_id
_entity_poly.type
_entity_poly.pdbx_seq_one_letter_code
_entity_poly.pdbx_strand_id
1 'polypeptide(L)'
;MIAGDEDLHRMQRAFRGVLDAFARPGTVHSVEPAPGNPVRPVALDASLEQVVRLFVDQAVTFFVADSEADAAASYLSSETHARRAPLRDADFVVVPARADAQTAREAVGEACRGTLVAPEKGTTVLMGCARLAEVPAGDGADEARDGSEADEARSASEADEAKEVGKAEGTGEAKGASEASGCDTSEAKEVGEPAMHVVALRGPGVERENRFAVDRVDWLHARAERGDEFPCGIEIVLVDPEGRVVAIPRSSSAALVGDPSPMFHVKQSPHCNAAEEQMFHVKHSEEPSCEESPRGGSVDGASAGEASANEAPLCEGLAGEALVDEISANGEVR
;
A
#
# COMPACT_ATOMS: atom_id res chain seq x y z
N MET A 1 -2.09 -11.80 28.76
CA MET A 1 -2.51 -10.40 28.96
C MET A 1 -1.45 -9.46 28.41
N ILE A 2 -0.20 -9.47 28.91
CA ILE A 2 0.90 -8.57 28.47
C ILE A 2 1.09 -8.51 26.95
N ALA A 3 1.13 -9.66 26.23
CA ALA A 3 1.33 -9.68 24.78
C ALA A 3 0.28 -8.87 23.97
N GLY A 4 -0.96 -8.79 24.45
CA GLY A 4 -2.03 -8.04 23.77
C GLY A 4 -1.82 -6.52 23.85
N ASP A 5 -1.24 -6.03 24.94
CA ASP A 5 -0.89 -4.61 25.08
C ASP A 5 0.32 -4.25 24.22
N GLU A 6 1.29 -5.14 24.07
CA GLU A 6 2.46 -4.91 23.20
C GLU A 6 2.06 -4.83 21.72
N ASP A 7 1.19 -5.73 21.25
CA ASP A 7 0.68 -5.71 19.88
C ASP A 7 -0.26 -4.52 19.61
N LEU A 8 -1.09 -4.12 20.58
CA LEU A 8 -1.90 -2.91 20.48
C LEU A 8 -1.02 -1.66 20.32
N HIS A 9 0.01 -1.50 21.17
CA HIS A 9 0.91 -0.36 21.07
C HIS A 9 1.78 -0.41 19.79
N ARG A 10 2.17 -1.59 19.31
CA ARG A 10 2.83 -1.78 18.00
C ARG A 10 1.93 -1.25 16.87
N MET A 11 0.68 -1.69 16.83
CA MET A 11 -0.28 -1.29 15.81
C MET A 11 -0.52 0.23 15.84
N GLN A 12 -0.63 0.83 17.03
CA GLN A 12 -0.77 2.29 17.18
C GLN A 12 0.47 3.08 16.70
N ARG A 13 1.68 2.57 16.96
CA ARG A 13 2.93 3.21 16.48
C ARG A 13 3.07 3.07 14.96
N ALA A 14 2.82 1.87 14.42
CA ALA A 14 2.84 1.63 12.98
C ALA A 14 1.78 2.47 12.24
N PHE A 15 0.55 2.57 12.77
CA PHE A 15 -0.50 3.45 12.23
C PHE A 15 -0.04 4.90 12.17
N ARG A 16 0.58 5.41 13.25
CA ARG A 16 1.11 6.78 13.28
C ARG A 16 2.22 6.98 12.26
N GLY A 17 3.15 6.03 12.11
CA GLY A 17 4.23 6.09 11.11
C GLY A 17 3.71 6.18 9.67
N VAL A 18 2.69 5.38 9.31
CA VAL A 18 2.07 5.47 7.99
C VAL A 18 1.24 6.75 7.82
N LEU A 19 0.51 7.19 8.85
CA LEU A 19 -0.24 8.46 8.82
C LEU A 19 0.71 9.66 8.66
N ASP A 20 1.86 9.65 9.32
CA ASP A 20 2.93 10.65 9.18
C ASP A 20 3.50 10.67 7.75
N ALA A 21 3.66 9.50 7.12
CA ALA A 21 4.08 9.39 5.72
C ALA A 21 3.03 9.96 4.75
N PHE A 22 1.73 9.74 4.98
CA PHE A 22 0.65 10.37 4.22
C PHE A 22 0.57 11.88 4.45
N ALA A 23 0.85 12.36 5.67
CA ALA A 23 0.84 13.78 6.00
C ALA A 23 2.06 14.53 5.44
N ARG A 24 3.18 13.84 5.19
CA ARG A 24 4.42 14.37 4.60
C ARG A 24 4.89 13.51 3.41
N PRO A 25 4.16 13.51 2.28
CA PRO A 25 4.43 12.61 1.16
C PRO A 25 5.88 12.65 0.68
N GLY A 26 6.48 11.49 0.44
CA GLY A 26 7.87 11.39 -0.02
C GLY A 26 8.95 11.60 1.05
N THR A 27 8.59 11.75 2.33
CA THR A 27 9.53 11.53 3.44
C THR A 27 9.48 10.07 3.91
N VAL A 28 10.62 9.52 4.32
CA VAL A 28 10.71 8.17 4.86
C VAL A 28 10.31 8.20 6.34
N HIS A 29 9.47 7.26 6.74
CA HIS A 29 9.10 7.00 8.15
C HIS A 29 9.43 5.55 8.48
N SER A 30 9.23 5.14 9.73
CA SER A 30 9.40 3.76 10.16
C SER A 30 8.12 3.16 10.74
N VAL A 31 7.93 1.87 10.50
CA VAL A 31 6.97 0.99 11.18
C VAL A 31 7.75 -0.16 11.81
N GLU A 32 7.33 -0.61 12.99
CA GLU A 32 7.87 -1.84 13.56
C GLU A 32 7.32 -3.04 12.78
N PRO A 33 8.15 -4.00 12.33
CA PRO A 33 7.66 -5.17 11.61
C PRO A 33 6.67 -6.00 12.44
N ALA A 34 5.81 -6.73 11.74
CA ALA A 34 4.85 -7.65 12.34
C ALA A 34 5.58 -8.76 13.12
N PRO A 35 4.97 -9.32 14.18
CA PRO A 35 5.55 -10.44 14.90
C PRO A 35 5.95 -11.61 14.01
N GLY A 36 7.00 -12.33 14.42
CA GLY A 36 7.46 -13.52 13.72
C GLY A 36 6.39 -14.61 13.72
N ASN A 37 5.94 -15.03 12.53
CA ASN A 37 4.97 -16.10 12.35
C ASN A 37 5.61 -17.20 11.48
N PRO A 38 5.76 -18.45 11.96
CA PRO A 38 6.45 -19.52 11.22
C PRO A 38 5.70 -20.00 9.98
N VAL A 39 4.41 -19.68 9.82
CA VAL A 39 3.64 -20.01 8.60
C VAL A 39 3.53 -18.84 7.60
N ARG A 40 4.23 -17.71 7.87
CA ARG A 40 4.39 -16.58 6.95
C ARG A 40 5.00 -17.06 5.62
N PRO A 41 4.32 -16.84 4.47
CA PRO A 41 4.88 -17.16 3.16
C PRO A 41 6.11 -16.29 2.83
N VAL A 42 7.11 -16.87 2.16
CA VAL A 42 8.38 -16.20 1.81
C VAL A 42 8.19 -14.94 0.98
N ALA A 43 7.11 -14.84 0.21
CA ALA A 43 6.76 -13.65 -0.57
C ALA A 43 6.35 -12.43 0.28
N LEU A 44 5.97 -12.62 1.54
CA LEU A 44 5.42 -11.56 2.39
C LEU A 44 6.32 -11.30 3.61
N ASP A 45 7.18 -10.29 3.51
CA ASP A 45 8.02 -9.85 4.62
C ASP A 45 7.19 -9.28 5.79
N ALA A 46 7.84 -9.14 6.94
CA ALA A 46 7.18 -8.73 8.19
C ALA A 46 6.74 -7.25 8.19
N SER A 47 7.40 -6.39 7.41
CA SER A 47 7.08 -4.98 7.32
C SER A 47 5.90 -4.74 6.39
N LEU A 48 5.86 -5.42 5.24
CA LEU A 48 4.70 -5.41 4.35
C LEU A 48 3.47 -6.02 5.02
N GLU A 49 3.57 -7.14 5.75
CA GLU A 49 2.42 -7.64 6.53
C GLU A 49 1.95 -6.62 7.57
N GLN A 50 2.86 -5.95 8.29
CA GLN A 50 2.45 -4.96 9.28
C GLN A 50 1.63 -3.84 8.63
N VAL A 51 2.06 -3.34 7.46
CA VAL A 51 1.31 -2.31 6.73
C VAL A 51 -0.03 -2.86 6.23
N VAL A 52 -0.10 -4.09 5.73
CA VAL A 52 -1.37 -4.74 5.35
C VAL A 52 -2.33 -4.83 6.55
N ARG A 53 -1.85 -5.26 7.72
CA ARG A 53 -2.66 -5.41 8.94
C ARG A 53 -3.12 -4.10 9.58
N LEU A 54 -2.63 -2.94 9.11
CA LEU A 54 -3.15 -1.62 9.51
C LEU A 54 -4.45 -1.25 8.80
N PHE A 55 -4.69 -1.78 7.60
CA PHE A 55 -5.75 -1.31 6.70
C PHE A 55 -6.68 -2.42 6.19
N VAL A 56 -6.19 -3.66 6.13
CA VAL A 56 -6.92 -4.81 5.59
C VAL A 56 -7.55 -5.58 6.73
N ASP A 57 -8.88 -5.59 6.76
CA ASP A 57 -9.72 -6.34 7.66
C ASP A 57 -10.97 -6.92 6.93
N GLN A 58 -11.83 -7.62 7.68
CA GLN A 58 -13.09 -8.22 7.21
C GLN A 58 -14.07 -7.28 6.46
N ALA A 59 -13.98 -5.96 6.63
CA ALA A 59 -14.84 -4.98 5.98
C ALA A 59 -14.40 -4.66 4.54
N VAL A 60 -13.14 -4.91 4.19
CA VAL A 60 -12.53 -4.56 2.90
C VAL A 60 -12.13 -5.80 2.10
N THR A 61 -11.73 -5.55 0.85
CA THR A 61 -11.26 -6.58 -0.08
C THR A 61 -9.81 -6.35 -0.50
N PHE A 62 -9.10 -7.42 -0.84
CA PHE A 62 -7.73 -7.32 -1.31
C PHE A 62 -7.37 -8.26 -2.46
N PHE A 63 -6.32 -7.91 -3.20
CA PHE A 63 -5.65 -8.73 -4.20
C PHE A 63 -4.16 -8.82 -3.89
N VAL A 64 -3.51 -9.94 -4.23
CA VAL A 64 -2.04 -10.08 -4.14
C VAL A 64 -1.49 -10.18 -5.55
N ALA A 65 -0.69 -9.20 -5.97
CA ALA A 65 -0.06 -9.16 -7.28
C ALA A 65 1.34 -9.78 -7.21
N ASP A 66 1.39 -11.10 -7.39
CA ASP A 66 2.62 -11.89 -7.44
C ASP A 66 2.41 -13.13 -8.31
N SER A 67 3.48 -13.71 -8.84
CA SER A 67 3.42 -14.94 -9.65
C SER A 67 2.97 -16.17 -8.84
N GLU A 68 3.17 -16.14 -7.52
CA GLU A 68 2.82 -17.22 -6.57
C GLU A 68 1.88 -16.71 -5.47
N ALA A 69 0.89 -15.91 -5.87
CA ALA A 69 -0.01 -15.17 -4.96
C ALA A 69 -0.80 -16.04 -3.96
N ASP A 70 -1.12 -17.30 -4.27
CA ASP A 70 -2.07 -18.10 -3.49
C ASP A 70 -1.66 -18.34 -2.03
N ALA A 71 -0.37 -18.55 -1.75
CA ALA A 71 0.11 -18.75 -0.39
C ALA A 71 -0.03 -17.47 0.44
N ALA A 72 0.48 -16.35 -0.09
CA ALA A 72 0.38 -15.03 0.53
C ALA A 72 -1.08 -14.59 0.73
N ALA A 73 -1.94 -14.79 -0.26
CA ALA A 73 -3.35 -14.46 -0.18
C ALA A 73 -4.11 -15.36 0.80
N SER A 74 -3.74 -16.63 0.94
CA SER A 74 -4.35 -17.53 1.94
C SER A 74 -3.97 -17.14 3.36
N TYR A 75 -2.69 -16.87 3.59
CA TYR A 75 -2.17 -16.38 4.86
C TYR A 75 -2.81 -15.03 5.26
N LEU A 76 -2.85 -14.06 4.35
CA LEU A 76 -3.49 -12.76 4.62
C LEU A 76 -4.98 -12.91 4.90
N SER A 77 -5.70 -13.79 4.20
CA SER A 77 -7.11 -14.08 4.51
C SER A 77 -7.30 -14.65 5.93
N SER A 78 -6.40 -15.50 6.42
CA SER A 78 -6.50 -16.03 7.80
C SER A 78 -6.12 -15.02 8.88
N GLU A 79 -5.13 -14.17 8.64
CA GLU A 79 -4.68 -13.17 9.62
C GLU A 79 -5.65 -11.96 9.71
N THR A 80 -6.26 -11.55 8.59
CA THR A 80 -7.09 -10.33 8.50
C THR A 80 -8.59 -10.57 8.44
N HIS A 81 -9.01 -11.79 8.09
CA HIS A 81 -10.40 -12.14 7.75
C HIS A 81 -10.97 -11.37 6.53
N ALA A 82 -10.13 -10.64 5.80
CA ALA A 82 -10.52 -9.92 4.59
C ALA A 82 -10.84 -10.88 3.43
N ARG A 83 -11.75 -10.46 2.54
CA ARG A 83 -12.10 -11.23 1.34
C ARG A 83 -11.15 -10.90 0.19
N ARG A 84 -10.77 -11.92 -0.59
CA ARG A 84 -10.06 -11.70 -1.85
C ARG A 84 -11.03 -11.14 -2.91
N ALA A 85 -10.53 -10.26 -3.77
CA ALA A 85 -11.23 -9.76 -4.95
C ALA A 85 -10.30 -9.73 -6.17
N PRO A 86 -10.84 -9.66 -7.41
CA PRO A 86 -10.03 -9.37 -8.60
C PRO A 86 -9.32 -8.01 -8.47
N LEU A 87 -8.16 -7.87 -9.12
CA LEU A 87 -7.34 -6.64 -9.11
C LEU A 87 -8.14 -5.34 -9.35
N ARG A 88 -9.11 -5.38 -10.28
CA ARG A 88 -9.93 -4.22 -10.68
C ARG A 88 -11.00 -3.83 -9.66
N ASP A 89 -11.33 -4.73 -8.72
CA ASP A 89 -12.43 -4.59 -7.75
C ASP A 89 -11.92 -4.48 -6.30
N ALA A 90 -10.62 -4.65 -6.06
CA ALA A 90 -10.04 -4.72 -4.73
C ALA A 90 -9.83 -3.34 -4.09
N ASP A 91 -10.25 -3.17 -2.83
CA ASP A 91 -9.96 -1.96 -2.04
C ASP A 91 -8.44 -1.83 -1.75
N PHE A 92 -7.73 -2.96 -1.63
CA PHE A 92 -6.27 -3.01 -1.42
C PHE A 92 -5.56 -3.94 -2.40
N VAL A 93 -4.39 -3.54 -2.88
CA VAL A 93 -3.53 -4.39 -3.72
C VAL A 93 -2.16 -4.54 -3.06
N VAL A 94 -1.81 -5.76 -2.68
CA VAL A 94 -0.53 -6.10 -2.04
C VAL A 94 0.44 -6.56 -3.11
N VAL A 95 1.58 -5.89 -3.25
CA VAL A 95 2.62 -6.22 -4.23
C VAL A 95 3.90 -6.60 -3.47
N PRO A 96 4.25 -7.89 -3.35
CA PRO A 96 5.50 -8.34 -2.78
C PRO A 96 6.76 -7.66 -3.36
N ALA A 97 7.81 -7.52 -2.54
CA ALA A 97 9.11 -7.03 -3.01
C ALA A 97 9.72 -7.92 -4.11
N ARG A 98 9.41 -9.23 -4.11
CA ARG A 98 9.83 -10.18 -5.16
C ARG A 98 9.07 -10.03 -6.49
N ALA A 99 7.92 -9.36 -6.50
CA ALA A 99 7.06 -9.30 -7.68
C ALA A 99 7.74 -8.48 -8.77
N ASP A 100 7.79 -9.05 -9.99
CA ASP A 100 8.50 -8.43 -11.11
C ASP A 100 7.89 -7.08 -11.54
N ALA A 101 8.68 -6.32 -12.30
CA ALA A 101 8.31 -4.99 -12.74
C ALA A 101 7.03 -4.96 -13.60
N GLN A 102 6.71 -6.05 -14.32
CA GLN A 102 5.49 -6.11 -15.14
C GLN A 102 4.25 -6.34 -14.26
N THR A 103 4.35 -7.25 -13.29
CA THR A 103 3.30 -7.54 -12.30
C THR A 103 2.99 -6.31 -11.45
N ALA A 104 4.02 -5.59 -11.00
CA ALA A 104 3.85 -4.35 -10.23
C ALA A 104 3.29 -3.19 -11.10
N ARG A 105 3.73 -3.08 -12.36
CA ARG A 105 3.18 -2.12 -13.33
C ARG A 105 1.70 -2.39 -13.64
N GLU A 106 1.30 -3.65 -13.78
CA GLU A 106 -0.11 -4.05 -13.97
C GLU A 106 -0.94 -3.78 -12.71
N ALA A 107 -0.43 -4.16 -11.53
CA ALA A 107 -1.05 -3.89 -10.24
C ALA A 107 -1.37 -2.40 -10.04
N VAL A 108 -0.41 -1.52 -10.37
CA VAL A 108 -0.59 -0.07 -10.30
C VAL A 108 -1.46 0.44 -11.45
N GLY A 109 -1.33 -0.09 -12.67
CA GLY A 109 -2.08 0.37 -13.85
C GLY A 109 -3.57 0.06 -13.81
N GLU A 110 -3.95 -1.11 -13.30
CA GLU A 110 -5.33 -1.64 -13.38
C GLU A 110 -6.12 -1.56 -12.06
N ALA A 111 -5.49 -1.10 -10.98
CA ALA A 111 -6.15 -0.82 -9.71
C ALA A 111 -7.30 0.21 -9.85
N CYS A 112 -8.37 0.02 -9.08
CA CYS A 112 -9.55 0.88 -9.13
C CYS A 112 -9.21 2.31 -8.70
N ARG A 113 -9.69 3.32 -9.42
CA ARG A 113 -9.51 4.74 -9.08
C ARG A 113 -10.62 5.36 -8.23
N GLY A 114 -11.63 4.56 -7.89
CA GLY A 114 -12.91 5.06 -7.39
C GLY A 114 -13.71 5.80 -8.48
N THR A 115 -14.60 6.68 -8.04
CA THR A 115 -15.40 7.55 -8.93
C THR A 115 -15.45 8.98 -8.40
N LEU A 116 -15.94 9.94 -9.19
CA LEU A 116 -16.10 11.33 -8.71
C LEU A 116 -17.06 11.46 -7.52
N VAL A 117 -18.01 10.53 -7.36
CA VAL A 117 -18.98 10.50 -6.26
C VAL A 117 -18.46 9.72 -5.04
N ALA A 118 -17.58 8.74 -5.28
CA ALA A 118 -16.96 7.89 -4.26
C ALA A 118 -15.45 7.74 -4.56
N PRO A 119 -14.64 8.81 -4.39
CA PRO A 119 -13.20 8.76 -4.63
C PRO A 119 -12.48 7.89 -3.58
N GLU A 120 -13.01 7.78 -2.37
CA GLU A 120 -12.53 6.90 -1.29
C GLU A 120 -12.62 5.40 -1.63
N LYS A 121 -13.29 5.04 -2.72
CA LYS A 121 -13.27 3.70 -3.33
C LYS A 121 -12.13 3.48 -4.33
N GLY A 122 -11.17 4.41 -4.40
CA GLY A 122 -9.88 4.18 -5.04
C GLY A 122 -9.00 3.23 -4.23
N THR A 123 -8.41 2.26 -4.91
CA THR A 123 -7.53 1.25 -4.33
C THR A 123 -6.31 1.86 -3.67
N THR A 124 -5.89 1.30 -2.53
CA THR A 124 -4.57 1.56 -1.95
C THR A 124 -3.61 0.42 -2.30
N VAL A 125 -2.50 0.75 -2.96
CA VAL A 125 -1.45 -0.21 -3.33
C VAL A 125 -0.39 -0.24 -2.22
N LEU A 126 -0.22 -1.40 -1.61
CA LEU A 126 0.78 -1.67 -0.56
C LEU A 126 1.92 -2.47 -1.20
N MET A 127 3.04 -1.82 -1.48
CA MET A 127 4.11 -2.36 -2.32
C MET A 127 5.42 -2.52 -1.56
N GLY A 128 5.88 -3.76 -1.50
CA GLY A 128 7.23 -4.12 -1.08
C GLY A 128 8.27 -3.66 -2.10
N CYS A 129 9.41 -3.22 -1.60
CA CYS A 129 10.62 -2.90 -2.34
C CYS A 129 11.82 -3.42 -1.54
N ALA A 130 12.99 -3.61 -2.18
CA ALA A 130 14.15 -4.14 -1.46
C ALA A 130 14.80 -3.10 -0.53
N ARG A 131 14.69 -1.80 -0.83
CA ARG A 131 15.37 -0.74 -0.08
C ARG A 131 14.75 0.64 -0.31
N LEU A 132 14.43 1.34 0.77
CA LEU A 132 14.16 2.77 0.83
C LEU A 132 15.32 3.51 1.51
N ALA A 133 15.58 4.75 1.14
CA ALA A 133 16.51 5.62 1.85
C ALA A 133 16.06 7.08 1.81
N GLU A 134 16.31 7.80 2.90
CA GLU A 134 16.14 9.24 2.95
C GLU A 134 17.12 9.91 1.98
N VAL A 135 16.61 10.89 1.22
CA VAL A 135 17.46 11.80 0.45
C VAL A 135 17.25 13.19 1.05
N PRO A 136 18.28 13.77 1.69
CA PRO A 136 18.18 15.12 2.24
C PRO A 136 17.65 16.09 1.20
N ALA A 137 16.79 17.01 1.61
CA ALA A 137 16.42 18.13 0.77
C ALA A 137 17.71 18.90 0.44
N GLY A 138 18.13 18.86 -0.83
CA GLY A 138 19.27 19.65 -1.26
C GLY A 138 18.93 21.12 -1.10
N ASP A 139 19.71 21.84 -0.30
CA ASP A 139 19.66 23.29 -0.29
C ASP A 139 19.81 23.79 -1.72
N GLY A 140 18.92 24.70 -2.13
CA GLY A 140 18.77 25.15 -3.51
C GLY A 140 19.95 26.02 -3.98
N ALA A 141 21.11 25.40 -4.17
CA ALA A 141 22.29 26.00 -4.78
C ALA A 141 22.34 25.59 -6.27
N ASP A 142 21.52 26.27 -7.07
CA ASP A 142 21.81 26.46 -8.50
C ASP A 142 23.02 27.40 -8.60
N GLU A 143 24.22 26.87 -8.36
CA GLU A 143 25.50 27.60 -8.45
C GLU A 143 25.87 27.84 -9.92
N ALA A 144 25.09 28.70 -10.56
CA ALA A 144 25.46 29.34 -11.80
C ALA A 144 26.49 30.46 -11.54
N ARG A 145 27.78 30.10 -11.45
CA ARG A 145 28.97 30.91 -11.82
C ARG A 145 30.18 29.98 -11.91
N ASP A 146 30.73 29.76 -13.10
CA ASP A 146 31.64 30.67 -13.81
C ASP A 146 33.06 30.65 -13.20
N GLY A 147 34.05 30.37 -14.05
CA GLY A 147 35.39 30.00 -13.62
C GLY A 147 36.34 31.18 -13.62
N SER A 148 37.11 31.35 -12.54
CA SER A 148 38.39 32.06 -12.59
C SER A 148 39.35 31.48 -11.56
N GLU A 149 40.50 31.01 -12.02
CA GLU A 149 41.65 30.68 -11.16
C GLU A 149 42.19 31.94 -10.47
N ALA A 150 42.57 31.82 -9.20
CA ALA A 150 43.62 32.64 -8.60
C ALA A 150 44.28 31.88 -7.43
N ASP A 151 45.53 31.50 -7.67
CA ASP A 151 46.52 31.05 -6.68
C ASP A 151 46.82 32.16 -5.65
N GLU A 152 46.92 31.85 -4.35
CA GLU A 152 48.06 32.31 -3.53
C GLU A 152 48.22 31.60 -2.15
N ALA A 153 49.35 30.92 -2.01
CA ALA A 153 50.35 31.10 -0.94
C ALA A 153 49.99 31.16 0.58
N ARG A 154 50.54 30.15 1.28
CA ARG A 154 51.45 30.24 2.47
C ARG A 154 50.96 30.61 3.89
N SER A 155 51.15 29.60 4.75
CA SER A 155 52.02 29.57 5.96
C SER A 155 51.48 29.86 7.38
N ALA A 156 51.91 28.97 8.30
CA ALA A 156 52.25 29.18 9.72
C ALA A 156 51.15 29.66 10.71
N SER A 157 51.12 29.29 12.00
CA SER A 157 51.88 28.33 12.83
C SER A 157 51.21 28.17 14.22
N GLU A 158 51.87 27.48 15.16
CA GLU A 158 51.58 27.34 16.62
C GLU A 158 50.58 26.20 16.97
N ALA A 159 50.93 25.11 17.70
CA ALA A 159 51.65 24.88 18.98
C ALA A 159 50.70 24.96 20.21
N ASP A 160 50.75 24.12 21.27
CA ASP A 160 51.51 22.90 21.64
C ASP A 160 50.77 22.15 22.80
N GLU A 161 51.34 21.06 23.34
CA GLU A 161 51.00 20.32 24.60
C GLU A 161 49.68 19.47 24.60
N ALA A 162 49.54 18.30 25.28
CA ALA A 162 50.40 17.35 26.02
C ALA A 162 49.54 16.09 26.42
N LYS A 163 50.02 14.90 26.86
CA LYS A 163 51.30 14.15 26.81
C LYS A 163 51.14 12.76 27.50
N GLU A 164 51.73 11.67 26.94
CA GLU A 164 51.93 10.31 27.56
C GLU A 164 50.67 9.44 27.90
N VAL A 165 50.68 8.10 28.06
CA VAL A 165 51.59 6.97 27.68
C VAL A 165 50.79 5.64 27.72
N GLY A 166 51.15 4.64 26.91
CA GLY A 166 50.61 3.27 27.03
C GLY A 166 51.24 2.28 26.04
N LYS A 167 52.09 1.36 26.53
CA LYS A 167 52.95 0.47 25.73
C LYS A 167 52.52 -1.00 25.85
N ALA A 168 52.46 -1.75 24.75
CA ALA A 168 52.79 -3.19 24.69
C ALA A 168 52.89 -3.71 23.24
N GLU A 169 53.87 -4.58 22.99
CA GLU A 169 54.08 -5.30 21.72
C GLU A 169 53.39 -6.68 21.75
N GLY A 170 53.12 -7.27 20.59
CA GLY A 170 52.52 -8.60 20.48
C GLY A 170 52.61 -9.20 19.07
N THR A 171 53.65 -9.98 18.81
CA THR A 171 53.93 -10.68 17.54
C THR A 171 53.06 -11.92 17.33
N GLY A 172 52.76 -12.27 16.07
CA GLY A 172 52.23 -13.60 15.73
C GLY A 172 51.90 -13.80 14.25
N GLU A 173 52.78 -14.47 13.51
CA GLU A 173 52.49 -14.98 12.16
C GLU A 173 51.54 -16.19 12.18
N ALA A 174 50.76 -16.38 11.11
CA ALA A 174 50.06 -17.63 10.82
C ALA A 174 50.14 -17.94 9.31
N LYS A 175 50.53 -19.18 8.95
CA LYS A 175 50.61 -19.60 7.55
C LYS A 175 50.46 -21.13 7.38
N GLY A 176 49.49 -21.52 6.55
CA GLY A 176 49.35 -22.88 5.99
C GLY A 176 48.61 -23.90 6.88
N ALA A 177 47.92 -24.90 6.32
CA ALA A 177 47.59 -25.16 4.91
C ALA A 177 46.45 -26.20 4.76
N SER A 178 45.76 -26.19 3.60
CA SER A 178 45.00 -27.29 2.94
C SER A 178 43.95 -28.09 3.75
N GLU A 179 42.78 -28.44 3.22
CA GLU A 179 42.59 -29.35 2.07
C GLU A 179 41.35 -29.01 1.21
N ALA A 180 41.22 -29.68 0.06
CA ALA A 180 40.22 -29.39 -0.97
C ALA A 180 39.38 -30.62 -1.31
N SER A 181 38.10 -30.41 -1.67
CA SER A 181 37.36 -31.13 -2.74
C SER A 181 35.90 -30.66 -2.76
N GLY A 182 35.28 -30.64 -3.95
CA GLY A 182 33.83 -30.41 -4.09
C GLY A 182 33.47 -29.33 -5.10
N CYS A 183 33.66 -29.62 -6.39
CA CYS A 183 33.05 -28.83 -7.46
C CYS A 183 31.57 -29.18 -7.56
N ASP A 184 30.69 -28.21 -7.35
CA ASP A 184 29.45 -28.12 -8.10
C ASP A 184 29.18 -26.65 -8.44
N THR A 185 29.09 -26.34 -9.73
CA THR A 185 29.04 -24.96 -10.23
C THR A 185 27.60 -24.61 -10.61
N SER A 186 26.77 -24.30 -9.61
CA SER A 186 25.63 -23.42 -9.85
C SER A 186 26.15 -21.99 -10.00
N GLU A 187 26.01 -21.40 -11.18
CA GLU A 187 26.33 -20.00 -11.42
C GLU A 187 25.43 -19.11 -10.53
N ALA A 188 25.94 -18.77 -9.34
CA ALA A 188 25.41 -17.70 -8.54
C ALA A 188 25.65 -16.40 -9.32
N LYS A 189 24.69 -16.08 -10.20
CA LYS A 189 24.59 -14.79 -10.86
C LYS A 189 24.76 -13.73 -9.77
N GLU A 190 25.85 -12.95 -9.85
CA GLU A 190 26.04 -11.81 -8.95
C GLU A 190 24.82 -10.90 -9.12
N VAL A 191 23.92 -10.94 -8.13
CA VAL A 191 22.85 -9.96 -7.99
C VAL A 191 23.55 -8.71 -7.47
N GLY A 192 24.14 -7.95 -8.40
CA GLY A 192 24.67 -6.62 -8.10
C GLY A 192 23.58 -5.82 -7.39
N GLU A 193 23.99 -4.99 -6.42
CA GLU A 193 23.04 -4.20 -5.62
C GLU A 193 22.06 -3.48 -6.55
N PRO A 194 20.75 -3.56 -6.30
CA PRO A 194 19.77 -3.00 -7.20
C PRO A 194 19.96 -1.47 -7.30
N ALA A 195 19.83 -0.95 -8.51
CA ALA A 195 20.08 0.46 -8.78
C ALA A 195 19.10 1.33 -7.98
N MET A 196 19.62 2.23 -7.15
CA MET A 196 18.81 3.14 -6.36
C MET A 196 18.38 4.34 -7.23
N HIS A 197 17.07 4.57 -7.29
CA HIS A 197 16.44 5.67 -8.02
C HIS A 197 15.94 6.74 -7.05
N VAL A 198 16.32 8.01 -7.27
CA VAL A 198 15.83 9.13 -6.45
C VAL A 198 14.53 9.67 -7.02
N VAL A 199 13.46 9.65 -6.24
CA VAL A 199 12.14 10.14 -6.63
C VAL A 199 11.81 11.42 -5.85
N ALA A 200 11.37 12.45 -6.57
CA ALA A 200 10.93 13.73 -6.02
C ALA A 200 9.39 13.80 -5.99
N LEU A 201 8.81 14.18 -4.85
CA LEU A 201 7.39 14.38 -4.65
C LEU A 201 7.05 15.84 -4.34
N ARG A 202 5.89 16.28 -4.83
CA ARG A 202 5.29 17.60 -4.53
C ARG A 202 3.76 17.48 -4.41
N GLY A 203 3.13 18.43 -3.73
CA GLY A 203 1.68 18.46 -3.51
C GLY A 203 1.32 18.86 -2.08
N PRO A 204 0.07 18.63 -1.64
CA PRO A 204 -0.32 18.83 -0.24
C PRO A 204 0.60 18.07 0.73
N GLY A 205 0.96 18.71 1.85
CA GLY A 205 1.91 18.14 2.83
C GLY A 205 3.39 18.32 2.46
N VAL A 206 3.72 18.92 1.31
CA VAL A 206 5.09 19.18 0.86
C VAL A 206 5.30 20.68 0.64
N GLU A 207 6.22 21.32 1.37
CA GLU A 207 6.47 22.77 1.25
C GLU A 207 7.06 23.14 -0.12
N ARG A 208 8.03 22.34 -0.60
CA ARG A 208 8.71 22.56 -1.89
C ARG A 208 8.82 21.27 -2.68
N GLU A 209 9.61 20.34 -2.15
CA GLU A 209 9.87 19.03 -2.72
C GLU A 209 10.44 18.12 -1.63
N ASN A 210 9.90 16.89 -1.52
CA ASN A 210 10.48 15.84 -0.69
C ASN A 210 11.12 14.80 -1.60
N ARG A 211 12.22 14.18 -1.16
CA ARG A 211 12.96 13.18 -1.95
C ARG A 211 13.22 11.92 -1.13
N PHE A 212 13.13 10.78 -1.79
CA PHE A 212 13.58 9.49 -1.27
C PHE A 212 14.25 8.69 -2.37
N ALA A 213 15.10 7.73 -1.99
CA ALA A 213 15.67 6.76 -2.91
C ALA A 213 14.98 5.41 -2.73
N VAL A 214 14.72 4.71 -3.84
CA VAL A 214 14.08 3.39 -3.88
C VAL A 214 14.70 2.50 -4.98
N ASP A 215 14.76 1.19 -4.77
CA ASP A 215 15.29 0.21 -5.74
C ASP A 215 14.36 -0.08 -6.93
N ARG A 216 13.10 0.34 -6.87
CA ARG A 216 12.07 0.10 -7.90
C ARG A 216 11.24 1.33 -8.25
N VAL A 217 11.01 1.54 -9.55
CA VAL A 217 10.24 2.68 -10.10
C VAL A 217 9.19 2.27 -11.14
N ASP A 218 8.88 0.97 -11.25
CA ASP A 218 7.80 0.44 -12.11
C ASP A 218 6.45 1.14 -11.82
N TRP A 219 6.12 1.34 -10.54
CA TRP A 219 4.97 2.08 -10.04
C TRP A 219 4.92 3.54 -10.50
N LEU A 220 6.07 4.20 -10.70
CA LEU A 220 6.13 5.63 -11.01
C LEU A 220 5.61 5.89 -12.43
N HIS A 221 6.10 5.11 -13.38
CA HIS A 221 5.66 5.17 -14.77
C HIS A 221 4.20 4.71 -14.90
N ALA A 222 3.84 3.58 -14.27
CA ALA A 222 2.45 3.12 -14.25
C ALA A 222 1.48 4.19 -13.71
N ARG A 223 1.79 4.80 -12.56
CA ARG A 223 0.95 5.84 -11.94
C ARG A 223 0.84 7.09 -12.81
N ALA A 224 1.91 7.49 -13.50
CA ALA A 224 1.88 8.63 -14.42
C ALA A 224 1.00 8.35 -15.66
N GLU A 225 1.03 7.13 -16.18
CA GLU A 225 0.26 6.72 -17.37
C GLU A 225 -1.25 6.59 -17.12
N ARG A 226 -1.69 6.34 -15.87
CA ARG A 226 -3.12 6.21 -15.51
C ARG A 226 -3.95 7.44 -15.91
N GLY A 227 -3.37 8.64 -15.82
CA GLY A 227 -4.06 9.90 -16.15
C GLY A 227 -5.32 10.16 -15.32
N ASP A 228 -5.36 9.69 -14.06
CA ASP A 228 -6.52 9.84 -13.20
C ASP A 228 -6.79 11.31 -12.83
N GLU A 229 -8.05 11.73 -12.96
CA GLU A 229 -8.49 13.08 -12.61
C GLU A 229 -8.88 13.16 -11.13
N PHE A 230 -8.23 14.06 -10.40
CA PHE A 230 -8.55 14.34 -8.99
C PHE A 230 -10.03 14.75 -8.83
N PRO A 231 -10.79 14.19 -7.87
CA PRO A 231 -10.36 13.41 -6.70
C PRO A 231 -10.22 11.90 -6.91
N CYS A 232 -10.43 11.36 -8.11
CA CYS A 232 -10.17 9.95 -8.38
C CYS A 232 -8.66 9.66 -8.33
N GLY A 233 -8.30 8.40 -8.12
CA GLY A 233 -6.93 7.92 -8.14
C GLY A 233 -6.68 6.81 -7.13
N ILE A 234 -5.43 6.37 -7.09
CA ILE A 234 -4.92 5.37 -6.14
C ILE A 234 -3.95 6.03 -5.16
N GLU A 235 -3.89 5.46 -3.96
CA GLU A 235 -2.79 5.71 -3.02
C GLU A 235 -1.71 4.64 -3.22
N ILE A 236 -0.44 4.98 -3.01
CA ILE A 236 0.65 3.98 -2.97
C ILE A 236 1.41 4.14 -1.64
N VAL A 237 1.67 3.03 -0.96
CA VAL A 237 2.57 2.94 0.19
C VAL A 237 3.70 1.98 -0.18
N LEU A 238 4.93 2.50 -0.24
CA LEU A 238 6.14 1.72 -0.39
C LEU A 238 6.64 1.30 0.99
N VAL A 239 7.12 0.07 1.12
CA VAL A 239 7.70 -0.48 2.35
C VAL A 239 8.88 -1.40 2.02
N ASP A 240 9.90 -1.41 2.87
CA ASP A 240 11.04 -2.32 2.75
C ASP A 240 11.20 -3.25 3.99
N PRO A 241 12.08 -4.27 3.93
CA PRO A 241 12.24 -5.24 5.02
C PRO A 241 12.71 -4.63 6.34
N GLU A 242 13.41 -3.49 6.31
CA GLU A 242 13.82 -2.75 7.53
C GLU A 242 12.67 -1.99 8.19
N GLY A 243 11.47 -1.98 7.57
CA GLY A 243 10.30 -1.28 8.09
C GLY A 243 10.29 0.20 7.75
N ARG A 244 11.10 0.65 6.79
CA ARG A 244 10.99 2.02 6.26
C ARG A 244 9.77 2.08 5.36
N VAL A 245 9.02 3.18 5.43
CA VAL A 245 7.80 3.41 4.65
C VAL A 245 7.78 4.79 4.01
N VAL A 246 7.21 4.88 2.81
CA VAL A 246 6.92 6.15 2.12
C VAL A 246 5.51 6.08 1.53
N ALA A 247 4.69 7.10 1.77
CA ALA A 247 3.39 7.23 1.10
C ALA A 247 3.46 8.21 -0.08
N ILE A 248 2.73 7.88 -1.14
CA ILE A 248 2.53 8.66 -2.35
C ILE A 248 1.03 8.82 -2.56
N PRO A 249 0.41 9.88 -2.01
CA PRO A 249 -1.02 10.10 -2.14
C PRO A 249 -1.44 10.40 -3.57
N ARG A 250 -2.71 10.16 -3.93
CA ARG A 250 -3.27 10.50 -5.26
C ARG A 250 -3.08 11.96 -5.67
N SER A 251 -3.06 12.88 -4.69
CA SER A 251 -2.91 14.32 -4.88
C SER A 251 -1.45 14.78 -5.10
N SER A 252 -0.47 13.89 -4.94
CA SER A 252 0.95 14.23 -5.14
C SER A 252 1.40 13.99 -6.59
N SER A 253 2.19 14.92 -7.12
CA SER A 253 3.02 14.66 -8.30
C SER A 253 4.30 13.94 -7.85
N ALA A 254 4.77 12.97 -8.64
CA ALA A 254 6.02 12.26 -8.42
C ALA A 254 6.82 12.22 -9.72
N ALA A 255 8.15 12.36 -9.65
CA ALA A 255 9.04 12.33 -10.81
C ALA A 255 10.42 11.75 -10.44
N LEU A 256 11.11 11.15 -11.42
CA LEU A 256 12.47 10.65 -11.26
C LEU A 256 13.47 11.83 -11.31
N VAL A 257 14.37 11.93 -10.34
CA VAL A 257 15.41 12.96 -10.32
C VAL A 257 16.58 12.51 -11.19
N GLY A 258 16.98 13.33 -12.16
CA GLY A 258 18.11 13.07 -13.06
C GLY A 258 17.73 12.54 -14.44
N ASP A 259 16.45 12.30 -14.73
CA ASP A 259 15.96 12.02 -16.09
C ASP A 259 15.77 13.35 -16.86
N PRO A 260 16.41 13.54 -18.03
CA PRO A 260 16.21 14.71 -18.88
C PRO A 260 14.91 14.62 -19.71
N SER A 261 13.78 14.38 -19.06
CA SER A 261 12.44 14.39 -19.66
C SER A 261 11.67 15.66 -19.23
N PRO A 262 11.07 16.42 -20.18
CA PRO A 262 10.84 17.85 -19.97
C PRO A 262 9.61 18.19 -19.12
N MET A 263 9.70 19.38 -18.50
CA MET A 263 8.64 20.07 -17.75
C MET A 263 7.24 19.88 -18.36
N PHE A 264 6.39 19.11 -17.69
CA PHE A 264 4.97 19.12 -18.00
C PHE A 264 4.36 20.47 -17.61
N HIS A 265 3.94 21.22 -18.61
CA HIS A 265 3.07 22.37 -18.41
C HIS A 265 1.79 21.89 -17.72
N VAL A 266 1.54 22.39 -16.50
CA VAL A 266 0.17 22.53 -16.02
C VAL A 266 -0.55 23.33 -17.09
N LYS A 267 -1.52 22.72 -17.77
CA LYS A 267 -2.48 23.46 -18.59
C LYS A 267 -3.30 24.32 -17.63
N GLN A 268 -2.83 25.53 -17.39
CA GLN A 268 -3.65 26.59 -16.84
C GLN A 268 -4.79 26.81 -17.84
N SER A 269 -5.99 26.32 -17.51
CA SER A 269 -7.20 26.67 -18.23
C SER A 269 -7.37 28.19 -18.18
N PRO A 270 -7.32 28.90 -19.33
CA PRO A 270 -7.46 30.34 -19.31
C PRO A 270 -8.94 30.73 -19.22
N HIS A 271 -9.20 31.85 -18.54
CA HIS A 271 -10.48 32.59 -18.50
C HIS A 271 -11.60 32.06 -17.58
N CYS A 272 -11.46 32.34 -16.28
CA CYS A 272 -12.59 32.98 -15.58
C CYS A 272 -12.56 34.49 -15.86
N ASN A 273 -13.15 34.92 -16.99
CA ASN A 273 -13.50 36.33 -17.15
C ASN A 273 -14.79 36.60 -16.39
N ALA A 274 -14.74 37.57 -15.48
CA ALA A 274 -15.95 38.16 -14.91
C ALA A 274 -16.65 39.05 -15.95
N ALA A 275 -17.94 39.32 -15.70
CA ALA A 275 -18.88 40.11 -16.51
C ALA A 275 -19.44 39.42 -17.77
N GLU A 276 -20.63 38.83 -17.64
CA GLU A 276 -21.85 39.54 -18.05
C GLU A 276 -23.04 39.15 -17.15
N GLU A 277 -23.75 40.16 -16.65
CA GLU A 277 -25.00 39.97 -15.90
C GLU A 277 -26.15 39.69 -16.87
N GLN A 278 -26.81 38.54 -16.76
CA GLN A 278 -28.12 38.33 -17.40
C GLN A 278 -29.17 37.87 -16.39
N MET A 279 -29.65 38.87 -15.66
CA MET A 279 -31.02 39.05 -15.16
C MET A 279 -31.99 37.88 -15.37
N PHE A 280 -32.15 37.02 -14.34
CA PHE A 280 -33.31 36.13 -14.25
C PHE A 280 -34.58 36.96 -14.00
N HIS A 281 -35.36 37.21 -15.06
CA HIS A 281 -36.69 37.78 -14.93
C HIS A 281 -37.70 36.70 -14.53
N VAL A 282 -38.01 36.65 -13.23
CA VAL A 282 -39.21 35.96 -12.74
C VAL A 282 -40.45 36.62 -13.36
N LYS A 283 -41.27 35.84 -14.05
CA LYS A 283 -42.67 36.17 -14.30
C LYS A 283 -43.57 35.09 -13.74
N HIS A 284 -44.25 35.42 -12.64
CA HIS A 284 -45.47 34.76 -12.22
C HIS A 284 -46.57 34.99 -13.26
N SER A 285 -47.41 33.96 -13.45
CA SER A 285 -48.86 33.99 -13.77
C SER A 285 -49.24 32.57 -14.23
N GLU A 286 -50.33 31.91 -13.84
CA GLU A 286 -51.39 32.14 -12.83
C GLU A 286 -52.06 30.76 -12.63
N GLU A 287 -52.49 30.38 -11.41
CA GLU A 287 -53.52 29.32 -11.25
C GLU A 287 -54.91 29.95 -11.43
N PRO A 288 -55.97 29.15 -11.68
CA PRO A 288 -56.85 28.84 -10.53
C PRO A 288 -57.61 27.49 -10.55
N SER A 289 -57.79 26.97 -9.32
CA SER A 289 -59.02 26.38 -8.72
C SER A 289 -59.76 25.15 -9.31
N CYS A 290 -59.68 24.05 -8.56
CA CYS A 290 -60.75 23.39 -7.75
C CYS A 290 -62.14 22.96 -8.30
N GLU A 291 -62.65 21.90 -7.64
CA GLU A 291 -64.02 21.32 -7.64
C GLU A 291 -64.40 20.47 -8.89
N GLU A 292 -65.16 19.37 -8.84
CA GLU A 292 -66.16 18.88 -7.86
C GLU A 292 -66.30 17.32 -7.92
N SER A 293 -67.08 16.71 -7.01
CA SER A 293 -67.56 15.31 -7.03
C SER A 293 -69.05 15.33 -6.62
N PRO A 294 -70.01 14.49 -7.12
CA PRO A 294 -70.05 13.04 -6.78
C PRO A 294 -70.98 12.09 -7.63
N ARG A 295 -71.14 10.81 -7.18
CA ARG A 295 -72.23 9.80 -7.51
C ARG A 295 -72.29 9.22 -8.95
N GLY A 296 -72.72 7.97 -9.22
CA GLY A 296 -73.09 6.80 -8.39
C GLY A 296 -73.76 5.64 -9.21
N GLY A 297 -73.85 4.42 -8.65
CA GLY A 297 -74.52 3.22 -9.25
C GLY A 297 -73.63 2.35 -10.16
N SER A 298 -73.76 1.02 -10.26
CA SER A 298 -74.82 0.08 -9.84
C SER A 298 -74.28 -1.21 -9.18
N VAL A 299 -75.19 -1.96 -8.56
CA VAL A 299 -74.98 -3.27 -7.88
C VAL A 299 -75.04 -4.47 -8.84
N ASP A 300 -74.35 -5.55 -8.45
CA ASP A 300 -74.77 -6.97 -8.39
C ASP A 300 -73.52 -7.86 -8.14
N GLY A 301 -73.47 -8.88 -7.29
CA GLY A 301 -74.40 -9.36 -6.27
C GLY A 301 -74.08 -10.81 -5.81
N ALA A 302 -73.75 -11.00 -4.52
CA ALA A 302 -73.70 -12.29 -3.76
C ALA A 302 -72.73 -13.41 -4.24
N SER A 303 -72.23 -14.35 -3.43
CA SER A 303 -72.08 -14.54 -1.96
C SER A 303 -71.14 -15.76 -1.73
N ALA A 304 -70.06 -15.67 -0.94
CA ALA A 304 -69.96 -16.06 0.49
C ALA A 304 -69.88 -17.59 0.79
N GLY A 305 -69.08 -17.95 1.82
CA GLY A 305 -68.81 -19.33 2.28
C GLY A 305 -67.30 -19.65 2.29
N GLU A 306 -66.50 -19.05 3.18
CA GLU A 306 -66.22 -19.43 4.58
C GLU A 306 -65.19 -20.58 4.77
N ALA A 307 -64.17 -20.27 5.59
CA ALA A 307 -63.37 -21.10 6.49
C ALA A 307 -62.94 -22.54 6.10
N SER A 308 -61.63 -22.81 6.15
CA SER A 308 -61.01 -23.56 7.27
C SER A 308 -59.47 -23.63 7.14
N ALA A 309 -58.80 -24.07 8.19
CA ALA A 309 -57.35 -24.22 8.30
C ALA A 309 -56.79 -25.47 7.61
N ASN A 310 -55.50 -25.41 7.25
CA ASN A 310 -54.48 -26.47 7.37
C ASN A 310 -53.12 -25.77 7.20
N GLU A 311 -52.22 -25.76 8.18
CA GLU A 311 -51.40 -26.91 8.65
C GLU A 311 -50.47 -27.46 7.56
N ALA A 312 -49.17 -27.40 7.86
CA ALA A 312 -48.11 -27.95 7.02
C ALA A 312 -47.90 -29.44 7.34
N PRO A 313 -47.53 -30.29 6.37
CA PRO A 313 -47.04 -31.62 6.65
C PRO A 313 -45.54 -31.60 6.98
N LEU A 314 -45.22 -32.06 8.19
CA LEU A 314 -43.93 -32.66 8.50
C LEU A 314 -43.70 -33.89 7.61
N CYS A 315 -42.47 -34.09 7.16
CA CYS A 315 -42.01 -35.39 6.68
C CYS A 315 -41.01 -35.97 7.69
N GLU A 316 -41.52 -36.79 8.62
CA GLU A 316 -40.70 -37.79 9.31
C GLU A 316 -40.98 -39.18 8.71
N GLY A 317 -39.92 -39.96 8.53
CA GLY A 317 -39.97 -41.35 8.08
C GLY A 317 -38.85 -42.14 8.76
N LEU A 318 -39.19 -42.81 9.86
CA LEU A 318 -38.26 -43.49 10.76
C LEU A 318 -37.88 -44.91 10.26
N ALA A 319 -36.59 -45.27 10.39
CA ALA A 319 -36.05 -46.59 10.78
C ALA A 319 -34.55 -46.65 10.40
N GLY A 320 -33.62 -47.15 11.20
CA GLY A 320 -33.70 -47.64 12.58
C GLY A 320 -32.31 -48.14 13.03
N GLU A 321 -32.06 -48.07 14.34
CA GLU A 321 -31.09 -48.81 15.17
C GLU A 321 -29.85 -49.48 14.51
N ALA A 322 -28.65 -49.11 14.97
CA ALA A 322 -27.97 -49.88 16.03
C ALA A 322 -26.60 -49.27 16.41
N LEU A 323 -26.40 -49.05 17.71
CA LEU A 323 -25.10 -48.78 18.33
C LEU A 323 -24.47 -50.11 18.74
N VAL A 324 -23.22 -50.38 18.37
CA VAL A 324 -22.34 -51.31 19.09
C VAL A 324 -20.94 -50.73 19.19
N ASP A 325 -20.42 -50.67 20.41
CA ASP A 325 -19.01 -50.48 20.70
C ASP A 325 -18.19 -51.69 20.23
N GLU A 326 -16.97 -51.46 19.76
CA GLU A 326 -15.89 -52.41 20.06
C GLU A 326 -14.53 -51.71 20.20
N ILE A 327 -14.19 -51.39 21.45
CA ILE A 327 -12.80 -51.23 21.86
C ILE A 327 -12.21 -52.64 21.98
N SER A 328 -11.12 -52.94 21.27
CA SER A 328 -10.21 -53.97 21.75
C SER A 328 -8.76 -53.67 21.38
N ALA A 329 -7.94 -53.57 22.42
CA ALA A 329 -6.48 -53.63 22.33
C ALA A 329 -6.02 -55.10 22.43
N ASN A 330 -4.70 -55.30 22.51
CA ASN A 330 -3.95 -56.57 22.56
C ASN A 330 -3.72 -57.20 21.17
N GLY A 331 -2.54 -57.72 20.86
CA GLY A 331 -1.29 -57.68 21.61
C GLY A 331 -0.28 -58.75 21.17
N GLU A 332 0.96 -58.31 20.94
CA GLU A 332 2.22 -59.07 21.08
C GLU A 332 2.56 -60.32 20.23
N VAL A 333 3.85 -60.67 20.32
CA VAL A 333 4.54 -61.91 19.91
C VAL A 333 4.90 -62.09 18.42
N ARG A 334 6.02 -61.48 18.00
CA ARG A 334 7.31 -62.22 17.94
C ARG A 334 8.55 -61.34 17.84
#